data_AF-A0A9Q0BWG7-F1
#
_entry.id   AF-A0A9Q0BWG7-F1
#
_cell.length_a   1.000
_cell.length_b   1.000
_cell.length_c   1.000
_cell.angle_alpha   90.00
_cell.angle_beta   90.00
_cell.angle_gamma   90.00
#
_symmetry.space_group_name_H-M   'P 1'
#
loop_
_entity.id
_entity.type
_entity.pdbx_description
1 polymer ?
#
loop_
_entity_poly.entity_id
_entity_poly.type
_entity_poly.pdbx_seq_one_letter_code
_entity_poly.pdbx_strand_id
1 'polypeptide(L)'
;MTPKPSLFWKILILLQTISLSFERNFEFVPEREDMFSECQDKPGFDFVDKMADLSLLSRKRDNNGDLHISGNITMAWDVESSDRVAVVLVVEPFLEKIVISMAVPLTAGRHKAVVTFSAFDKAGVKRPRDICMEIIGDIVKS
;
A
#
# COMPACT_ATOMS: atom_id res chain seq x y z
N MET A 1 36.26 19.15 -32.94
CA MET A 1 37.06 18.21 -32.13
C MET A 1 36.48 18.25 -30.71
N THR A 2 35.65 17.29 -30.34
CA THR A 2 35.03 17.26 -29.00
C THR A 2 36.05 16.74 -27.98
N PRO A 3 36.31 17.45 -26.87
CA PRO A 3 37.30 17.03 -25.89
C PRO A 3 36.89 15.68 -25.29
N LYS A 4 37.81 14.70 -25.29
CA LYS A 4 37.58 13.41 -24.63
C LYS A 4 37.37 13.65 -23.14
N PRO A 5 36.27 13.18 -22.54
CA PRO A 5 36.03 13.37 -21.12
C PRO A 5 37.16 12.70 -20.33
N SER A 6 37.78 13.48 -19.44
CA SER A 6 38.83 13.05 -18.53
C SER A 6 38.38 11.79 -17.76
N LEU A 7 39.30 10.85 -17.53
CA LEU A 7 39.05 9.64 -16.74
C LEU A 7 38.42 9.99 -15.37
N PHE A 8 38.83 11.11 -14.78
CA PHE A 8 38.29 11.63 -13.53
C PHE A 8 36.77 11.88 -13.60
N TRP A 9 36.29 12.45 -14.72
CA TRP A 9 34.87 12.72 -14.91
C TRP A 9 34.05 11.44 -14.99
N LYS A 10 34.57 10.42 -15.69
CA LYS A 10 33.92 9.10 -15.77
C LYS A 10 33.81 8.45 -14.39
N ILE A 11 34.86 8.55 -13.57
CA ILE A 11 34.87 8.05 -12.19
C ILE A 11 33.87 8.83 -11.32
N LEU A 12 33.78 10.16 -11.48
CA LEU A 12 32.82 10.99 -10.74
C LEU A 12 31.36 10.62 -11.06
N ILE A 13 31.04 10.39 -12.34
CA ILE A 13 29.70 9.92 -12.76
C ILE A 13 29.42 8.54 -12.14
N LEU A 14 30.37 7.60 -12.22
CA LEU A 14 30.21 6.26 -11.65
C LEU A 14 29.94 6.31 -10.13
N LEU A 15 30.70 7.10 -9.38
CA LEU A 15 30.50 7.29 -7.93
C LEU A 15 29.12 7.86 -7.58
N GLN A 16 28.61 8.81 -8.37
CA GLN A 16 27.27 9.37 -8.16
C GLN A 16 26.14 8.38 -8.51
N THR A 17 26.36 7.47 -9.46
CA THR A 17 25.37 6.43 -9.79
C THR A 17 25.32 5.28 -8.78
N ILE A 18 26.43 5.00 -8.07
CA ILE A 18 26.48 3.94 -7.06
C ILE A 18 25.56 4.26 -5.87
N SER A 19 25.50 5.52 -5.42
CA SER A 19 24.62 5.92 -4.31
C SER A 19 23.14 5.78 -4.63
N LEU A 20 22.75 5.86 -5.92
CA LEU A 20 21.39 5.62 -6.40
C LEU A 20 21.02 4.13 -6.45
N SER A 21 22.02 3.23 -6.39
CA SER A 21 21.81 1.78 -6.36
C SER A 21 21.60 1.23 -4.94
N PHE A 22 21.71 2.07 -3.90
CA PHE A 22 21.36 1.66 -2.55
C PHE A 22 19.84 1.62 -2.39
N GLU A 23 19.32 0.40 -2.28
CA GLU A 23 17.97 0.16 -1.80
C GLU A 23 17.81 0.79 -0.41
N ARG A 24 16.85 1.69 -0.27
CA ARG A 24 16.48 2.25 1.04
C ARG A 24 15.50 1.28 1.67
N ASN A 25 15.98 0.48 2.62
CA ASN A 25 15.13 -0.41 3.38
C ASN A 25 14.27 0.43 4.33
N PHE A 26 12.97 0.43 4.09
CA PHE A 26 11.97 0.99 4.97
C PHE A 26 11.06 -0.13 5.45
N GLU A 27 10.72 -0.08 6.73
CA GLU A 27 9.81 -1.02 7.35
C GLU A 27 8.53 -0.27 7.75
N PHE A 28 7.38 -0.89 7.48
CA PHE A 28 6.08 -0.35 7.91
C PHE A 28 5.65 -1.03 9.21
N VAL A 29 5.46 -0.23 10.26
CA VAL A 29 5.03 -0.66 11.58
C VAL A 29 3.58 -0.22 11.80
N PRO A 30 2.59 -1.13 11.74
CA PRO A 30 1.19 -0.75 11.92
C PRO A 30 0.93 -0.25 13.34
N GLU A 31 0.14 0.81 13.47
CA GLU A 31 -0.21 1.41 14.77
C GLU A 31 -1.05 0.46 15.62
N ARG A 32 -1.91 -0.34 14.97
CA ARG A 32 -2.86 -1.24 15.63
C ARG A 32 -2.66 -2.68 15.16
N GLU A 33 -2.91 -3.65 16.05
CA GLU A 33 -2.76 -5.08 15.73
C GLU A 33 -3.78 -5.57 14.71
N ASP A 34 -5.00 -5.01 14.72
CA ASP A 34 -6.07 -5.33 13.78
C ASP A 34 -5.80 -4.80 12.35
N MET A 35 -4.81 -3.92 12.19
CA MET A 35 -4.31 -3.27 10.96
C MET A 35 -5.31 -2.40 10.19
N PHE A 36 -6.59 -2.76 10.19
CA PHE A 36 -7.62 -2.17 9.33
C PHE A 36 -8.63 -1.35 10.15
N SER A 37 -8.98 -0.16 9.70
CA SER A 37 -10.06 0.69 10.26
C SER A 37 -11.09 1.05 9.20
N GLU A 38 -12.30 1.35 9.65
CA GLU A 38 -13.33 1.96 8.82
C GLU A 38 -12.94 3.37 8.35
N CYS A 39 -13.30 3.71 7.11
CA CYS A 39 -13.11 5.05 6.57
C CYS A 39 -14.24 5.98 7.06
N GLN A 40 -13.99 6.79 8.09
CA GLN A 40 -15.03 7.66 8.67
C GLN A 40 -15.52 8.77 7.73
N ASP A 41 -14.73 9.13 6.72
CA ASP A 41 -14.98 10.21 5.77
C ASP A 41 -15.78 9.79 4.52
N LYS A 42 -16.14 8.50 4.39
CA LYS A 42 -16.74 7.94 3.18
C LYS A 42 -18.09 7.28 3.45
N PRO A 43 -19.17 8.08 3.61
CA PRO A 43 -20.51 7.53 3.79
C PRO A 43 -20.94 6.72 2.54
N GLY A 44 -21.56 5.57 2.77
CA GLY A 44 -22.05 4.67 1.70
C GLY A 44 -21.03 3.60 1.25
N PHE A 45 -19.82 3.62 1.81
CA PHE A 45 -18.86 2.52 1.66
C PHE A 45 -19.06 1.50 2.77
N ASP A 46 -18.93 0.23 2.42
CA ASP A 46 -18.85 -0.85 3.40
C ASP A 46 -17.41 -1.01 3.90
N PHE A 47 -17.26 -1.63 5.07
CA PHE A 47 -15.96 -2.00 5.60
C PHE A 47 -15.50 -3.37 5.07
N VAL A 48 -14.21 -3.69 5.27
CA VAL A 48 -13.58 -4.92 4.76
C VAL A 48 -14.25 -6.20 5.30
N ASP A 49 -14.99 -6.13 6.40
CA ASP A 49 -15.78 -7.24 6.94
C ASP A 49 -16.88 -7.72 5.98
N LYS A 50 -17.37 -6.84 5.10
CA LYS A 50 -18.32 -7.21 4.03
C LYS A 50 -17.64 -7.81 2.80
N MET A 51 -16.33 -7.64 2.68
CA MET A 51 -15.52 -8.22 1.62
C MET A 51 -15.00 -9.60 2.02
N ALA A 52 -14.54 -9.74 3.26
CA ALA A 52 -13.92 -10.95 3.77
C ALA A 52 -14.24 -11.18 5.25
N ASP A 53 -14.51 -12.44 5.59
CA ASP A 53 -14.54 -12.89 6.98
C ASP A 53 -13.10 -13.05 7.49
N LEU A 54 -12.75 -12.20 8.47
CA LEU A 54 -11.45 -12.14 9.12
C LEU A 54 -11.47 -12.74 10.54
N SER A 55 -12.56 -13.41 10.94
CA SER A 55 -12.70 -13.98 12.29
C SER A 55 -11.66 -15.05 12.62
N LEU A 56 -11.17 -15.77 11.61
CA LEU A 56 -10.12 -16.78 11.72
C LEU A 56 -8.70 -16.22 11.47
N LEU A 57 -8.57 -14.90 11.30
CA LEU A 57 -7.28 -14.24 11.12
C LEU A 57 -6.72 -13.78 12.47
N SER A 58 -5.67 -14.45 12.94
CA SER A 58 -4.90 -14.05 14.11
C SER A 58 -3.85 -13.00 13.72
N ARG A 59 -3.84 -11.89 14.44
CA ARG A 59 -2.83 -10.83 14.35
C ARG A 59 -2.35 -10.54 15.76
N LYS A 60 -1.06 -10.74 16.03
CA LYS A 60 -0.47 -10.53 17.35
C LYS A 60 0.91 -9.95 17.18
N ARG A 61 1.22 -8.91 17.94
CA ARG A 61 2.57 -8.40 18.04
C ARG A 61 3.38 -9.32 18.96
N ASP A 62 4.57 -9.71 18.54
CA ASP A 62 5.48 -10.46 19.40
C ASP A 62 6.31 -9.53 20.31
N ASN A 63 7.21 -10.12 21.10
CA ASN A 63 8.06 -9.38 22.03
C ASN A 63 9.08 -8.46 21.34
N ASN A 64 9.38 -8.70 20.05
CA ASN A 64 10.32 -7.90 19.27
C ASN A 64 9.62 -6.72 18.59
N GLY A 65 8.27 -6.70 18.58
CA GLY A 65 7.47 -5.69 17.92
C GLY A 65 6.93 -6.12 16.55
N ASP A 66 7.32 -7.31 16.08
CA ASP A 66 6.93 -7.85 14.78
C ASP A 66 5.46 -8.29 14.82
N LEU A 67 4.70 -7.92 13.79
CA LEU A 67 3.31 -8.34 13.67
C LEU A 67 3.21 -9.72 13.02
N HIS A 68 2.87 -10.73 13.81
CA HIS A 68 2.62 -12.08 13.31
C HIS A 68 1.17 -12.21 12.84
N ILE A 69 1.03 -12.51 11.55
CA ILE A 69 -0.27 -12.71 10.89
C ILE A 69 -0.37 -14.19 10.51
N SER A 70 -1.44 -14.85 10.95
CA SER A 70 -1.68 -16.27 10.66
C SER A 70 -3.18 -16.60 10.66
N GLY A 71 -3.53 -17.75 10.09
CA GLY A 71 -4.92 -18.22 10.03
C GLY A 71 -5.53 -18.09 8.64
N ASN A 72 -6.86 -18.11 8.57
CA ASN A 72 -7.60 -18.17 7.31
C ASN A 72 -8.39 -16.89 7.07
N ILE A 73 -8.54 -16.55 5.79
CA ILE A 73 -9.40 -15.47 5.31
C ILE A 73 -10.39 -16.09 4.33
N THR A 74 -11.68 -15.82 4.51
CA THR A 74 -12.73 -16.28 3.60
C THR A 74 -13.33 -15.10 2.87
N MET A 75 -13.22 -15.08 1.54
CA MET A 75 -13.81 -14.03 0.71
C MET A 75 -15.33 -14.21 0.66
N ALA A 76 -16.07 -13.19 1.06
CA ALA A 76 -17.53 -13.18 1.12
C ALA A 76 -18.15 -12.05 0.29
N TRP A 77 -17.34 -11.33 -0.49
CA TRP A 77 -17.78 -10.20 -1.30
C TRP A 77 -18.74 -10.64 -2.42
N ASP A 78 -19.89 -9.96 -2.52
CA ASP A 78 -20.92 -10.20 -3.53
C ASP A 78 -20.49 -9.67 -4.92
N VAL A 79 -19.55 -10.38 -5.54
CA VAL A 79 -18.96 -10.05 -6.85
C VAL A 79 -19.01 -11.29 -7.75
N GLU A 80 -19.44 -11.12 -8.99
CA GLU A 80 -19.48 -12.21 -9.96
C GLU A 80 -18.11 -12.51 -10.56
N SER A 81 -17.86 -13.74 -11.01
CA SER A 81 -16.57 -14.16 -11.56
C SER A 81 -16.14 -13.39 -12.81
N SER A 82 -17.08 -12.72 -13.47
CA SER A 82 -16.83 -11.86 -14.63
C SER A 82 -16.62 -10.40 -14.32
N ASP A 83 -16.85 -10.00 -13.08
CA ASP A 83 -16.72 -8.62 -12.68
C ASP A 83 -15.24 -8.25 -12.60
N ARG A 84 -14.95 -7.00 -12.93
CA ARG A 84 -13.62 -6.43 -12.76
C ARG A 84 -13.54 -5.73 -11.42
N VAL A 85 -12.60 -6.16 -10.58
CA VAL A 85 -12.25 -5.47 -9.35
C VAL A 85 -11.21 -4.39 -9.64
N ALA A 86 -11.49 -3.16 -9.22
CA ALA A 86 -10.53 -2.05 -9.23
C ALA A 86 -10.13 -1.70 -7.80
N VAL A 87 -8.84 -1.46 -7.60
CA VAL A 87 -8.28 -1.05 -6.31
C VAL A 87 -7.67 0.34 -6.44
N VAL A 88 -8.01 1.22 -5.51
CA VAL A 88 -7.39 2.53 -5.36
C VAL A 88 -6.72 2.58 -4.01
N LEU A 89 -5.40 2.79 -4.02
CA LEU A 89 -4.60 3.01 -2.82
C LEU A 89 -4.21 4.49 -2.77
N VAL A 90 -4.53 5.17 -1.67
CA VAL A 90 -4.16 6.55 -1.39
C VAL A 90 -3.34 6.56 -0.11
N VAL A 91 -2.12 7.09 -0.13
CA VAL A 91 -1.26 7.16 1.07
C VAL A 91 -1.07 8.61 1.48
N GLU A 92 -1.75 9.03 2.55
CA GLU A 92 -1.51 10.31 3.22
C GLU A 92 -0.21 10.20 4.04
N PRO A 93 0.75 11.14 3.89
CA PRO A 93 0.56 12.59 3.93
C PRO A 93 0.48 13.33 2.58
N PHE A 94 0.57 12.63 1.44
CA PHE A 94 0.48 13.24 0.09
C PHE A 94 -0.68 12.62 -0.70
N LEU A 95 -1.75 13.39 -0.92
CA LEU A 95 -2.87 13.03 -1.80
C LEU A 95 -2.42 12.99 -3.27
N GLU A 96 -1.74 11.92 -3.69
CA GLU A 96 -1.55 11.64 -5.12
C GLU A 96 -1.98 10.21 -5.46
N LYS A 97 -2.75 10.11 -6.55
CA LYS A 97 -3.28 8.89 -7.15
C LYS A 97 -2.12 7.96 -7.50
N ILE A 98 -1.94 6.88 -6.75
CA ILE A 98 -0.84 5.93 -6.96
C ILE A 98 -1.04 5.21 -8.31
N VAL A 99 -0.29 5.65 -9.31
CA VAL A 99 0.02 4.85 -10.50
C VAL A 99 1.31 4.12 -10.14
N ILE A 100 1.25 2.77 -10.05
CA ILE A 100 2.42 1.94 -9.77
C ILE A 100 3.37 2.00 -10.98
N SER A 101 4.17 3.06 -11.03
CA SER A 101 5.38 3.18 -11.82
C SER A 101 6.47 3.69 -10.87
N MET A 102 7.31 2.75 -10.45
CA MET A 102 8.58 2.86 -9.72
C MET A 102 8.98 4.26 -9.19
N ALA A 103 9.14 4.33 -7.86
CA ALA A 103 9.67 5.44 -7.04
C ALA A 103 8.64 6.44 -6.48
N VAL A 104 7.79 5.96 -5.55
CA VAL A 104 7.23 6.85 -4.51
C VAL A 104 8.31 7.03 -3.43
N PRO A 105 8.73 8.26 -3.08
CA PRO A 105 9.63 8.47 -1.95
C PRO A 105 8.84 8.21 -0.64
N LEU A 106 8.94 6.98 -0.11
CA LEU A 106 8.46 6.68 1.23
C LEU A 106 9.34 7.43 2.24
N THR A 107 8.82 8.52 2.79
CA THR A 107 9.48 9.24 3.87
C THR A 107 9.24 8.52 5.19
N ALA A 108 10.20 8.60 6.11
CA ALA A 108 9.98 8.09 7.46
C ALA A 108 8.90 8.92 8.18
N GLY A 109 8.08 8.28 9.01
CA GLY A 109 7.04 8.92 9.82
C GLY A 109 5.67 8.24 9.71
N ARG A 110 4.67 8.85 10.32
CA ARG A 110 3.29 8.32 10.38
C ARG A 110 2.57 8.53 9.05
N HIS A 111 2.06 7.44 8.49
CA HIS A 111 1.32 7.42 7.23
C HIS A 111 -0.04 6.77 7.43
N LYS A 112 -1.02 7.22 6.65
CA LYS A 112 -2.34 6.61 6.56
C LYS A 112 -2.57 6.18 5.11
N ALA A 113 -2.71 4.88 4.89
CA ALA A 113 -3.12 4.32 3.61
C ALA A 113 -4.62 4.07 3.60
N VAL A 114 -5.35 4.68 2.68
CA VAL A 114 -6.77 4.43 2.41
C VAL A 114 -6.85 3.54 1.18
N VAL A 115 -7.45 2.36 1.33
CA VAL A 115 -7.65 1.38 0.25
C VAL A 115 -9.14 1.31 -0.06
N THR A 116 -9.47 1.48 -1.34
CA THR A 116 -10.85 1.41 -1.83
C THR A 116 -10.97 0.34 -2.90
N PHE A 117 -11.94 -0.56 -2.75
CA PHE A 117 -12.28 -1.58 -3.73
C PHE A 117 -13.63 -1.29 -4.36
N SER A 118 -13.65 -1.30 -5.69
CA SER A 118 -14.87 -1.16 -6.49
C SER A 118 -15.01 -2.36 -7.43
N ALA A 119 -16.23 -2.87 -7.55
CA ALA A 119 -16.56 -3.90 -8.51
C ALA A 119 -17.36 -3.32 -9.68
N PHE A 120 -17.08 -3.80 -10.88
CA PHE A 120 -17.76 -3.41 -12.11
C PHE A 120 -18.22 -4.67 -12.84
N ASP A 121 -19.47 -4.68 -13.30
CA ASP A 121 -20.01 -5.79 -14.09
C ASP A 121 -19.40 -5.86 -15.51
N LYS A 122 -19.80 -6.87 -16.29
CA LYS A 122 -19.35 -7.04 -17.68
C LYS A 122 -19.67 -5.84 -18.59
N ALA A 123 -20.71 -5.09 -18.29
CA ALA A 123 -21.10 -3.89 -19.04
C ALA A 123 -20.32 -2.64 -18.57
N GLY A 124 -19.45 -2.77 -17.56
CA GLY A 124 -18.69 -1.69 -16.97
C GLY A 124 -19.50 -0.85 -15.97
N VAL A 125 -20.70 -1.32 -15.58
CA VAL A 125 -21.54 -0.64 -14.58
C VAL A 125 -21.01 -0.96 -13.20
N LYS A 126 -20.83 0.09 -12.39
CA LYS A 126 -20.30 -0.03 -11.03
C LYS A 126 -21.36 -0.62 -10.09
N ARG A 127 -20.96 -1.58 -9.23
CA ARG A 127 -21.80 -2.11 -8.15
C ARG A 127 -22.07 -1.01 -7.09
N PRO A 128 -23.21 -1.06 -6.38
CA PRO A 128 -23.67 0.06 -5.55
C PRO A 128 -22.86 0.32 -4.27
N ARG A 129 -22.21 -0.71 -3.70
CA ARG A 129 -21.42 -0.58 -2.47
C ARG A 129 -19.95 -0.90 -2.74
N ASP A 130 -19.11 0.11 -2.57
CA ASP A 130 -17.66 -0.03 -2.56
C ASP A 130 -17.20 -0.45 -1.15
N ILE A 131 -16.01 -1.05 -1.08
CA ILE A 131 -15.35 -1.35 0.18
C ILE A 131 -14.28 -0.30 0.46
N CYS A 132 -14.18 0.17 1.69
CA CYS A 132 -13.10 1.05 2.14
C CYS A 132 -12.46 0.55 3.43
N MET A 133 -11.13 0.59 3.48
CA MET A 133 -10.36 0.35 4.71
C MET A 133 -9.19 1.32 4.81
N GLU A 134 -8.85 1.71 6.03
CA GLU A 134 -7.67 2.50 6.35
C GLU A 134 -6.63 1.65 7.09
N ILE A 135 -5.36 1.85 6.77
CA ILE A 135 -4.21 1.26 7.45
C ILE A 135 -3.34 2.42 7.93
N ILE A 136 -3.10 2.49 9.23
CA ILE A 136 -2.29 3.55 9.85
C ILE A 136 -1.06 2.92 10.49
N GLY A 137 0.10 3.53 10.27
CA GLY A 137 1.34 3.07 10.88
C GLY A 137 2.51 3.99 10.57
N ASP A 138 3.66 3.65 11.14
CA ASP A 138 4.90 4.39 10.96
C ASP A 138 5.79 3.69 9.94
N ILE A 139 6.37 4.48 9.04
CA ILE A 139 7.46 4.04 8.18
C ILE A 139 8.77 4.36 8.89
N VAL A 140 9.53 3.34 9.26
CA VAL A 140 10.83 3.46 9.92
C VAL A 140 11.95 3.00 8.98
N LYS A 141 13.16 3.50 9.19
CA LYS A 141 14.33 3.00 8.46
C LYS A 141 14.78 1.70 9.10
N SER A 142 14.95 0.66 8.28
CA SER A 142 15.58 -0.59 8.70
C SER A 142 17.10 -0.47 8.72
#